data_AF-A0A5N6F437-F1
#
_entry.id   AF-A0A5N6F437-F1
#
_cell.length_a   1.000
_cell.length_b   1.000
_cell.length_c   1.000
_cell.angle_alpha   90.00
_cell.angle_beta   90.00
_cell.angle_gamma   90.00
#
_symmetry.space_group_name_H-M   'P 1'
#
loop_
_entity.id
_entity.type
_entity.pdbx_description
1 polymer ?
#
loop_
_entity_poly.entity_id
_entity_poly.type
_entity_poly.pdbx_seq_one_letter_code
_entity_poly.pdbx_strand_id
1 'polypeptide(L)'
;MTDMVSWKQIFIKVLALGSTFEGGSASPLSLSNILQTSEAISYELGGTNYLANAKEPRDILTITSPKFNNHYATGSIITLTVIAANETIVTAHHLNATISRYLANDDVFLTEFLGSVYLTSSAGNASVTADALEYLSSAGAETIYLDSSVFKSQSGRAISIHHKSAKALAPGPYTAVVSKDTVSLLDTYRLYPDTYRDFVTGMYPSNDGSGSFVPLQSMSSGLWAPLVPVPSRIHSWGDPRPLAGKRVAVKDIFDIKGLQTSAGSQAWIQITPVANRTAPAIQRLVDLGAVLVGKQKLAQFASGANPWDWTDGQAPFNPRGDGYLTCAASTSGGACSIAAYDWLDAAIGSDTGVSIRRPAAVTGTFGNRPSQGMITLEGMLAQNWAEDTAGVLGRNPVEWTGFAKAWYTPELHQPESITGLSALSVPDTMAFPIQILYPEEQFPLVNPAAQKILDAVLSNIAKELNMSIIHTNLSATLIKAPIFSDKHDTLDSLLTATAALTYWSSHVAVADPLMTEWARRYEGRFPPVDPLWRKEWTQFNASGINQAAYDQALQDKRKGVDWFEKNILSETPQSCSESLLICDIGTGGLPSFREKALNEGPNATFLGRMPDWAAIPCSMICPIFG
;
A
#
# COMPACT_ATOMS: atom_id res chain seq x y z
N MET A 1 -12.92 -44.65 25.94
CA MET A 1 -13.73 -44.73 24.69
C MET A 1 -13.62 -43.37 24.01
N THR A 2 -12.43 -42.87 23.66
CA THR A 2 -11.47 -43.32 22.62
C THR A 2 -12.13 -43.44 21.25
N ASP A 3 -11.94 -42.40 20.44
CA ASP A 3 -11.69 -42.44 18.99
C ASP A 3 -11.18 -41.04 18.60
N MET A 4 -9.92 -40.70 18.90
CA MET A 4 -8.77 -40.80 17.98
C MET A 4 -9.11 -40.44 16.53
N VAL A 5 -9.21 -39.13 16.29
CA VAL A 5 -9.07 -38.56 14.94
C VAL A 5 -7.65 -38.82 14.46
N SER A 6 -7.55 -39.61 13.39
CA SER A 6 -6.33 -40.17 12.82
C SER A 6 -5.36 -39.10 12.31
N TRP A 7 -4.16 -39.11 12.87
CA TRP A 7 -2.95 -38.34 12.50
C TRP A 7 -2.40 -38.63 11.07
N LYS A 8 -3.14 -39.33 10.21
CA LYS A 8 -2.67 -39.75 8.87
C LYS A 8 -2.93 -38.76 7.72
N GLN A 9 -3.66 -37.66 7.92
CA GLN A 9 -3.88 -36.66 6.85
C GLN A 9 -2.86 -35.50 6.84
N ILE A 10 -1.99 -35.39 7.84
CA ILE A 10 -0.92 -34.38 7.90
C ILE A 10 0.40 -34.89 7.27
N PHE A 11 0.49 -36.18 6.95
CA PHE A 11 1.71 -36.81 6.41
C PHE A 11 1.79 -36.96 4.88
N ILE A 12 0.80 -36.45 4.11
CA ILE A 12 0.80 -36.56 2.64
C ILE A 12 1.43 -35.33 1.94
N LYS A 13 1.80 -34.27 2.67
CA LYS A 13 2.53 -33.11 2.11
C LYS A 13 4.05 -33.10 2.37
N VAL A 14 4.62 -34.11 3.02
CA VAL A 14 6.05 -34.14 3.41
C VAL A 14 6.86 -35.24 2.68
N LEU A 15 6.24 -36.06 1.83
CA LEU A 15 6.91 -37.13 1.07
C LEU A 15 7.04 -36.87 -0.44
N ALA A 16 6.86 -35.64 -0.90
CA ALA A 16 7.16 -35.21 -2.28
C ALA A 16 8.48 -34.44 -2.41
N LEU A 17 9.38 -34.53 -1.41
CA LEU A 17 10.72 -33.91 -1.40
C LEU A 17 11.84 -34.95 -1.61
N GLY A 18 11.58 -35.92 -2.46
CA GLY A 18 12.50 -37.01 -2.79
C GLY A 18 12.23 -37.61 -4.16
N SER A 19 11.82 -36.81 -5.14
CA SER A 19 11.90 -37.19 -6.54
C SER A 19 13.19 -36.62 -7.11
N THR A 20 14.16 -37.49 -7.32
CA THR A 20 15.21 -37.28 -8.33
C THR A 20 14.54 -36.77 -9.61
N PHE A 21 14.98 -35.61 -10.09
CA PHE A 21 14.59 -35.07 -11.39
C PHE A 21 14.88 -36.15 -12.46
N GLU A 22 13.86 -36.88 -12.89
CA GLU A 22 13.91 -37.63 -14.14
C GLU A 22 13.72 -36.61 -15.25
N GLY A 23 14.76 -36.48 -16.09
CA GLY A 23 14.81 -35.57 -17.22
C GLY A 23 13.71 -35.86 -18.23
N GLY A 24 12.59 -35.15 -18.12
CA GLY A 24 11.68 -34.90 -19.21
C GLY A 24 12.16 -33.68 -19.97
N SER A 25 12.54 -33.83 -21.24
CA SER A 25 12.82 -32.71 -22.14
C SER A 25 11.53 -31.93 -22.42
N ALA A 26 11.14 -31.02 -21.52
CA ALA A 26 10.20 -29.97 -21.86
C ALA A 26 10.92 -29.03 -22.84
N SER A 27 10.42 -28.89 -24.07
CA SER A 27 10.83 -27.79 -24.93
C SER A 27 10.58 -26.49 -24.15
N PRO A 28 11.55 -25.57 -24.02
CA PRO A 28 11.32 -24.33 -23.29
C PRO A 28 10.21 -23.57 -24.02
N LEU A 29 9.11 -23.29 -23.33
CA LEU A 29 8.08 -22.39 -23.85
C LEU A 29 8.76 -21.03 -24.04
N SER A 30 9.08 -20.70 -25.29
CA SER A 30 9.75 -19.48 -25.68
C SER A 30 8.86 -18.27 -25.38
N LEU A 31 9.48 -17.12 -25.09
CA LEU A 31 8.82 -15.82 -25.10
C LEU A 31 7.84 -15.72 -26.27
N SER A 32 6.60 -15.33 -25.99
CA SER A 32 5.54 -15.22 -26.98
C SER A 32 4.82 -13.87 -26.85
N ASN A 33 4.00 -13.52 -27.84
CA ASN A 33 3.22 -12.27 -27.85
C ASN A 33 4.07 -11.00 -27.56
N ILE A 34 5.30 -10.97 -28.08
CA ILE A 34 6.24 -9.87 -27.83
C ILE A 34 5.76 -8.62 -28.57
N LEU A 35 5.53 -7.57 -27.80
CA LEU A 35 5.24 -6.23 -28.28
C LEU A 35 6.32 -5.28 -27.74
N GLN A 36 7.13 -4.75 -28.65
CA GLN A 36 8.22 -3.83 -28.33
C GLN A 36 7.88 -2.41 -28.78
N THR A 37 8.07 -1.47 -27.86
CA THR A 37 8.01 -0.02 -28.12
C THR A 37 9.33 0.62 -27.71
N SER A 38 9.49 1.92 -27.93
CA SER A 38 10.65 2.67 -27.41
C SER A 38 10.67 2.78 -25.88
N GLU A 39 9.52 2.62 -25.22
CA GLU A 39 9.37 2.82 -23.78
C GLU A 39 9.43 1.50 -23.01
N ALA A 40 8.79 0.45 -23.52
CA ALA A 40 8.68 -0.83 -22.86
C ALA A 40 8.56 -2.02 -23.83
N ILE A 41 8.90 -3.20 -23.33
CA ILE A 41 8.63 -4.49 -23.97
C ILE A 41 7.59 -5.21 -23.13
N SER A 42 6.52 -5.70 -23.75
CA SER A 42 5.57 -6.62 -23.12
C SER A 42 5.59 -7.96 -23.83
N TYR A 43 5.38 -9.04 -23.09
CA TYR A 43 5.45 -10.39 -23.60
C TYR A 43 4.73 -11.37 -22.66
N GLU A 44 4.50 -12.58 -23.15
CA GLU A 44 3.99 -13.70 -22.38
C GLU A 44 5.08 -14.77 -22.17
N LEU A 45 5.20 -15.25 -20.94
CA LEU A 45 6.13 -16.29 -20.51
C LEU A 45 5.41 -17.25 -19.57
N GLY A 46 5.37 -18.55 -19.91
CA GLY A 46 4.70 -19.56 -19.07
C GLY A 46 3.21 -19.26 -18.81
N GLY A 47 2.49 -18.66 -19.77
CA GLY A 47 1.10 -18.24 -19.60
C GLY A 47 0.89 -16.97 -18.76
N THR A 48 1.97 -16.29 -18.38
CA THR A 48 1.95 -15.07 -17.56
C THR A 48 2.43 -13.87 -18.37
N ASN A 49 1.74 -12.74 -18.24
CA ASN A 49 2.10 -11.49 -18.90
C ASN A 49 3.17 -10.73 -18.11
N TYR A 50 4.16 -10.20 -18.82
CA TYR A 50 5.26 -9.41 -18.28
C TYR A 50 5.43 -8.09 -19.02
N LEU A 51 6.06 -7.15 -18.33
CA LEU A 51 6.53 -5.87 -18.83
C LEU A 51 8.01 -5.71 -18.46
N ALA A 52 8.80 -5.18 -19.37
CA ALA A 52 10.17 -4.75 -19.12
C ALA A 52 10.35 -3.29 -19.52
N ASN A 53 10.97 -2.49 -18.64
CA ASN A 53 11.28 -1.08 -18.94
C ASN A 53 12.43 -1.04 -19.96
N ALA A 54 12.12 -0.64 -21.20
CA ALA A 54 13.08 -0.63 -22.30
C ALA A 54 13.74 0.74 -22.51
N LYS A 55 13.18 1.80 -21.93
CA LYS A 55 13.65 3.18 -22.11
C LYS A 55 15.04 3.37 -21.49
N GLU A 56 15.19 2.94 -20.24
CA GLU A 56 16.41 3.10 -19.45
C GLU A 56 16.81 1.73 -18.86
N PRO A 57 17.70 0.99 -19.55
CA PRO A 57 18.20 -0.29 -19.06
C PRO A 57 18.80 -0.17 -17.66
N ARG A 58 18.55 -1.18 -16.84
CA ARG A 58 19.08 -1.26 -15.47
C ARG A 58 20.60 -1.30 -15.46
N ASP A 59 21.17 -2.07 -16.38
CA ASP A 59 22.62 -2.21 -16.55
C ASP A 59 22.96 -2.79 -17.92
N ILE A 60 24.24 -2.72 -18.31
CA ILE A 60 24.76 -3.25 -19.58
C ILE A 60 26.01 -4.08 -19.31
N LEU A 61 25.92 -5.37 -19.61
CA LEU A 61 27.02 -6.31 -19.52
C LEU A 61 27.78 -6.35 -20.86
N THR A 62 29.11 -6.49 -20.83
CA THR A 62 29.96 -6.54 -22.03
C THR A 62 30.58 -7.92 -22.22
N ILE A 63 30.37 -8.55 -23.36
CA ILE A 63 30.91 -9.88 -23.69
C ILE A 63 32.41 -9.75 -24.02
N THR A 64 33.27 -10.43 -23.27
CA THR A 64 34.75 -10.27 -23.38
C THR A 64 35.39 -11.24 -24.37
N SER A 65 34.74 -12.36 -24.66
CA SER A 65 35.26 -13.40 -25.57
C SER A 65 34.27 -13.72 -26.69
N PRO A 66 34.22 -12.90 -27.76
CA PRO A 66 33.27 -13.09 -28.87
C PRO A 66 33.57 -14.31 -29.76
N LYS A 67 34.55 -15.16 -29.41
CA LYS A 67 34.91 -16.37 -30.16
C LYS A 67 33.97 -17.57 -29.90
N PHE A 68 33.15 -17.50 -28.85
CA PHE A 68 32.03 -18.43 -28.66
C PHE A 68 30.78 -17.77 -29.25
N ASN A 69 30.14 -18.43 -30.22
CA ASN A 69 28.93 -17.94 -30.87
C ASN A 69 27.86 -17.65 -29.82
N ASN A 70 27.62 -16.37 -29.52
CA ASN A 70 26.35 -15.98 -28.93
C ASN A 70 25.28 -16.39 -29.95
N HIS A 71 24.48 -17.41 -29.64
CA HIS A 71 23.54 -17.99 -30.60
C HIS A 71 22.38 -17.04 -30.95
N TYR A 72 22.23 -15.97 -30.17
CA TYR A 72 21.22 -14.95 -30.37
C TYR A 72 21.63 -13.91 -31.42
N ALA A 73 20.69 -13.57 -32.30
CA ALA A 73 20.85 -12.44 -33.21
C ALA A 73 20.87 -11.11 -32.44
N THR A 74 21.57 -10.10 -32.95
CA THR A 74 21.49 -8.73 -32.41
C THR A 74 20.03 -8.27 -32.36
N GLY A 75 19.61 -7.73 -31.21
CA GLY A 75 18.23 -7.33 -30.93
C GLY A 75 17.37 -8.43 -30.32
N SER A 76 17.88 -9.63 -30.10
CA SER A 76 17.10 -10.72 -29.48
C SER A 76 16.70 -10.33 -28.05
N ILE A 77 15.42 -10.52 -27.74
CA ILE A 77 14.88 -10.40 -26.40
C ILE A 77 14.91 -11.79 -25.77
N ILE A 78 15.53 -11.89 -24.61
CA ILE A 78 15.72 -13.15 -23.88
C ILE A 78 15.31 -12.98 -22.43
N THR A 79 15.02 -14.08 -21.76
CA THR A 79 14.95 -14.12 -20.30
C THR A 79 16.33 -14.34 -19.72
N LEU A 80 16.62 -13.70 -18.59
CA LEU A 80 17.91 -13.84 -17.92
C LEU A 80 17.73 -13.83 -16.40
N THR A 81 18.36 -14.78 -15.71
CA THR A 81 18.43 -14.79 -14.24
C THR A 81 19.82 -14.39 -13.77
N VAL A 82 19.90 -13.40 -12.89
CA VAL A 82 21.12 -13.07 -12.16
C VAL A 82 21.20 -13.92 -10.89
N ILE A 83 22.27 -14.70 -10.77
CA ILE A 83 22.61 -15.45 -9.56
C ILE A 83 23.90 -14.86 -8.99
N ALA A 84 23.79 -14.23 -7.82
CA ALA A 84 24.96 -13.78 -7.06
C ALA A 84 25.26 -14.79 -5.94
N ALA A 85 26.25 -15.63 -6.16
CA ALA A 85 26.74 -16.57 -5.16
C ALA A 85 27.52 -15.83 -4.06
N ASN A 86 27.70 -16.50 -2.92
CA ASN A 86 28.59 -16.08 -1.84
C ASN A 86 29.68 -17.12 -1.55
N GLU A 87 29.86 -18.09 -2.43
CA GLU A 87 30.82 -19.18 -2.30
C GLU A 87 32.06 -18.95 -3.16
N THR A 88 33.21 -19.40 -2.66
CA THR A 88 34.48 -19.47 -3.43
C THR A 88 34.49 -20.61 -4.44
N ILE A 89 33.65 -21.63 -4.25
CA ILE A 89 33.44 -22.74 -5.18
C ILE A 89 31.94 -22.94 -5.35
N VAL A 90 31.39 -22.50 -6.48
CA VAL A 90 29.96 -22.64 -6.78
C VAL A 90 29.67 -24.07 -7.26
N THR A 91 28.79 -24.76 -6.53
CA THR A 91 28.43 -26.18 -6.76
C THR A 91 27.02 -26.34 -7.35
N ALA A 92 26.73 -27.50 -7.94
CA ALA A 92 25.38 -27.84 -8.37
C ALA A 92 24.37 -27.79 -7.20
N HIS A 93 24.81 -28.22 -6.01
CA HIS A 93 24.00 -28.15 -4.80
C HIS A 93 23.62 -26.72 -4.43
N HIS A 94 24.59 -25.79 -4.44
CA HIS A 94 24.35 -24.38 -4.16
C HIS A 94 23.37 -23.74 -5.15
N LEU A 95 23.56 -24.00 -6.44
CA LEU A 95 22.68 -23.48 -7.49
C LEU A 95 21.27 -24.06 -7.38
N ASN A 96 21.15 -25.36 -7.10
CA ASN A 96 19.85 -26.00 -6.88
C ASN A 96 19.12 -25.41 -5.67
N ALA A 97 19.81 -25.27 -4.53
CA ALA A 97 19.22 -24.65 -3.35
C ALA A 97 18.78 -23.20 -3.62
N THR A 98 19.57 -22.43 -4.36
CA THR A 98 19.26 -21.04 -4.72
C THR A 98 18.04 -20.94 -5.63
N ILE A 99 18.01 -21.70 -6.74
CA ILE A 99 16.90 -21.69 -7.70
C ILE A 99 15.62 -22.23 -7.06
N SER A 100 15.72 -23.31 -6.29
CA SER A 100 14.58 -23.87 -5.54
C SER A 100 13.99 -22.83 -4.58
N ARG A 101 14.85 -22.04 -3.91
CA ARG A 101 14.40 -20.94 -3.05
C ARG A 101 13.71 -19.83 -3.85
N TYR A 102 14.20 -19.48 -5.05
CA TYR A 102 13.58 -18.49 -5.93
C TYR A 102 12.15 -18.92 -6.30
N LEU A 103 12.01 -20.15 -6.83
CA LEU A 103 10.72 -20.70 -7.24
C LEU A 103 9.72 -20.85 -6.08
N ALA A 104 10.20 -21.14 -4.87
CA ALA A 104 9.34 -21.34 -3.71
C ALA A 104 8.85 -20.03 -3.05
N ASN A 105 9.58 -18.91 -3.23
CA ASN A 105 9.37 -17.70 -2.43
C ASN A 105 9.18 -16.42 -3.26
N ASP A 106 9.08 -16.52 -4.59
CA ASP A 106 8.82 -15.39 -5.47
C ASP A 106 7.70 -15.70 -6.46
N ASP A 107 6.76 -14.77 -6.58
CA ASP A 107 5.56 -14.89 -7.41
C ASP A 107 5.75 -14.29 -8.82
N VAL A 108 6.96 -13.81 -9.14
CA VAL A 108 7.32 -13.24 -10.44
C VAL A 108 8.28 -14.16 -11.19
N PHE A 109 9.18 -14.81 -10.47
CA PHE A 109 10.16 -15.76 -11.00
C PHE A 109 9.51 -17.07 -11.44
N LEU A 110 9.80 -17.48 -12.67
CA LEU A 110 9.40 -18.75 -13.27
C LEU A 110 10.64 -19.51 -13.76
N THR A 111 10.54 -20.82 -13.92
CA THR A 111 11.66 -21.66 -14.42
C THR A 111 12.15 -21.18 -15.79
N GLU A 112 11.26 -20.66 -16.62
CA GLU A 112 11.56 -20.12 -17.96
C GLU A 112 12.47 -18.87 -17.91
N PHE A 113 12.63 -18.21 -16.75
CA PHE A 113 13.65 -17.17 -16.60
C PHE A 113 15.09 -17.71 -16.58
N LEU A 114 15.27 -19.02 -16.44
CA LEU A 114 16.57 -19.68 -16.49
C LEU A 114 17.12 -19.83 -17.91
N GLY A 115 16.35 -19.50 -18.95
CA GLY A 115 16.77 -19.62 -20.35
C GLY A 115 18.16 -19.03 -20.61
N SER A 116 18.48 -17.90 -19.95
CA SER A 116 19.86 -17.47 -19.75
C SER A 116 20.18 -17.23 -18.28
N VAL A 117 21.41 -17.50 -17.87
CA VAL A 117 21.87 -17.26 -16.49
C VAL A 117 23.13 -16.43 -16.51
N TYR A 118 23.16 -15.34 -15.74
CA TYR A 118 24.39 -14.63 -15.40
C TYR A 118 24.79 -14.98 -13.97
N LEU A 119 25.96 -15.60 -13.83
CA LEU A 119 26.52 -16.01 -12.55
C LEU A 119 27.65 -15.05 -12.16
N THR A 120 27.56 -14.53 -10.94
CA THR A 120 28.60 -13.73 -10.27
C THR A 120 28.78 -14.25 -8.83
N SER A 121 29.80 -13.79 -8.11
CA SER A 121 30.01 -14.12 -6.69
C SER A 121 30.58 -12.94 -5.94
N SER A 122 30.13 -12.74 -4.70
CA SER A 122 30.76 -11.78 -3.77
C SER A 122 32.09 -12.30 -3.21
N ALA A 123 32.37 -13.59 -3.35
CA ALA A 123 33.66 -14.18 -3.03
C ALA A 123 34.65 -13.92 -4.19
N GLY A 124 35.68 -13.10 -3.95
CA GLY A 124 36.71 -12.83 -4.96
C GLY A 124 37.49 -14.09 -5.35
N ASN A 125 37.86 -14.19 -6.65
CA ASN A 125 38.53 -15.36 -7.23
C ASN A 125 37.75 -16.69 -7.06
N ALA A 126 36.43 -16.66 -7.15
CA ALA A 126 35.62 -17.87 -7.09
C ALA A 126 35.85 -18.77 -8.33
N SER A 127 35.46 -20.04 -8.17
CA SER A 127 35.42 -21.03 -9.25
C SER A 127 34.02 -21.64 -9.34
N VAL A 128 33.68 -22.17 -10.52
CA VAL A 128 32.44 -22.92 -10.74
C VAL A 128 32.82 -24.36 -11.06
N THR A 129 32.09 -25.31 -10.52
CA THR A 129 32.33 -26.74 -10.76
C THR A 129 31.66 -27.19 -12.07
N ALA A 130 32.15 -28.27 -12.68
CA ALA A 130 31.62 -28.75 -13.96
C ALA A 130 30.16 -29.25 -13.84
N ASP A 131 29.83 -29.91 -12.74
CA ASP A 131 28.48 -30.35 -12.39
C ASP A 131 27.54 -29.17 -12.14
N ALA A 132 28.03 -28.03 -11.64
CA ALA A 132 27.23 -26.82 -11.52
C ALA A 132 26.78 -26.27 -12.89
N LEU A 133 27.67 -26.29 -13.88
CA LEU A 133 27.34 -25.87 -15.25
C LEU A 133 26.38 -26.88 -15.92
N GLU A 134 26.59 -28.17 -15.72
CA GLU A 134 25.69 -29.23 -16.19
C GLU A 134 24.29 -29.13 -15.56
N TYR A 135 24.24 -28.84 -14.26
CA TYR A 135 22.99 -28.60 -13.54
C TYR A 135 22.20 -27.43 -14.17
N LEU A 136 22.83 -26.29 -14.42
CA LEU A 136 22.16 -25.15 -15.07
C LEU A 136 21.58 -25.52 -16.44
N SER A 137 22.34 -26.25 -17.26
CA SER A 137 21.84 -26.75 -18.54
C SER A 137 20.65 -27.72 -18.36
N SER A 138 20.71 -28.62 -17.37
CA SER A 138 19.60 -29.53 -17.06
C SER A 138 18.36 -28.81 -16.54
N ALA A 139 18.55 -27.65 -15.91
CA ALA A 139 17.49 -26.78 -15.42
C ALA A 139 16.90 -25.86 -16.52
N GLY A 140 17.38 -25.97 -17.76
CA GLY A 140 16.86 -25.24 -18.92
C GLY A 140 17.68 -24.02 -19.35
N ALA A 141 18.88 -23.80 -18.79
CA ALA A 141 19.75 -22.73 -19.25
C ALA A 141 20.38 -23.04 -20.61
N GLU A 142 19.96 -22.31 -21.63
CA GLU A 142 20.53 -22.35 -22.97
C GLU A 142 21.86 -21.59 -23.04
N THR A 143 21.95 -20.49 -22.30
CA THR A 143 23.15 -19.66 -22.24
C THR A 143 23.57 -19.38 -20.80
N ILE A 144 24.85 -19.61 -20.50
CA ILE A 144 25.45 -19.35 -19.19
C ILE A 144 26.53 -18.28 -19.36
N TYR A 145 26.31 -17.12 -18.75
CA TYR A 145 27.26 -16.03 -18.67
C TYR A 145 28.01 -16.08 -17.33
N LEU A 146 29.34 -16.04 -17.37
CA LEU A 146 30.19 -15.99 -16.19
C LEU A 146 30.88 -14.64 -16.07
N ASP A 147 30.75 -14.01 -14.91
CA ASP A 147 31.45 -12.76 -14.60
C ASP A 147 32.98 -12.94 -14.65
N SER A 148 33.61 -12.30 -15.64
CA SER A 148 35.05 -12.40 -15.89
C SER A 148 35.91 -11.74 -14.80
N SER A 149 35.33 -10.87 -13.97
CA SER A 149 36.03 -10.24 -12.85
C SER A 149 36.14 -11.17 -11.64
N VAL A 150 35.26 -12.17 -11.55
CA VAL A 150 35.14 -13.09 -10.42
C VAL A 150 35.69 -14.47 -10.77
N PHE A 151 35.28 -15.01 -11.91
CA PHE A 151 35.60 -16.37 -12.34
C PHE A 151 36.73 -16.36 -13.37
N LYS A 152 37.82 -17.09 -13.07
CA LYS A 152 38.89 -17.30 -14.05
C LYS A 152 38.42 -18.25 -15.15
N SER A 153 38.75 -17.91 -16.40
CA SER A 153 38.37 -18.62 -17.64
C SER A 153 38.30 -20.13 -17.45
N GLN A 154 37.11 -20.70 -17.64
CA GLN A 154 36.92 -22.14 -17.75
C GLN A 154 36.66 -22.52 -19.21
N SER A 155 37.34 -23.55 -19.68
CA SER A 155 37.09 -24.17 -20.98
C SER A 155 35.70 -24.83 -20.99
N GLY A 156 34.77 -24.37 -21.84
CA GLY A 156 33.45 -24.99 -21.95
C GLY A 156 32.33 -24.14 -22.57
N ARG A 157 31.08 -24.53 -22.31
CA ARG A 157 29.80 -23.95 -22.79
C ARG A 157 29.46 -22.54 -22.25
N ALA A 158 30.27 -21.97 -21.36
CA ALA A 158 29.98 -20.70 -20.71
C ALA A 158 30.63 -19.50 -21.43
N ILE A 159 29.91 -18.39 -21.50
CA ILE A 159 30.34 -17.15 -22.14
C ILE A 159 30.91 -16.21 -21.07
N SER A 160 32.17 -15.79 -21.24
CA SER A 160 32.77 -14.80 -20.35
C SER A 160 32.18 -13.41 -20.62
N ILE A 161 31.64 -12.78 -19.59
CA ILE A 161 31.02 -11.46 -19.64
C ILE A 161 31.57 -10.57 -18.52
N HIS A 162 31.71 -9.28 -18.78
CA HIS A 162 32.21 -8.30 -17.83
C HIS A 162 31.12 -7.30 -17.47
N HIS A 163 30.89 -7.13 -16.17
CA HIS A 163 30.06 -6.08 -15.64
C HIS A 163 30.92 -4.86 -15.33
N LYS A 164 30.67 -3.72 -15.99
CA LYS A 164 31.51 -2.52 -15.84
C LYS A 164 31.18 -1.71 -14.59
N SER A 165 29.99 -1.85 -14.03
CA SER A 165 29.54 -1.06 -12.88
C SER A 165 30.27 -1.51 -11.62
N ALA A 166 30.62 -0.55 -10.75
CA ALA A 166 31.13 -0.85 -9.42
C ALA A 166 30.02 -1.32 -8.45
N LYS A 167 28.75 -1.10 -8.80
CA LYS A 167 27.61 -1.53 -7.99
C LYS A 167 27.22 -2.94 -8.39
N ALA A 168 27.16 -3.86 -7.42
CA ALA A 168 26.72 -5.22 -7.66
C ALA A 168 25.29 -5.26 -8.25
N LEU A 169 25.07 -6.17 -9.21
CA LEU A 169 23.75 -6.45 -9.73
C LEU A 169 22.90 -7.19 -8.70
N ALA A 170 21.65 -6.78 -8.57
CA ALA A 170 20.70 -7.46 -7.71
C ALA A 170 20.38 -8.85 -8.30
N PRO A 171 20.29 -9.91 -7.48
CA PRO A 171 19.85 -11.21 -7.97
C PRO A 171 18.40 -11.18 -8.48
N GLY A 172 18.02 -12.16 -9.29
CA GLY A 172 16.63 -12.35 -9.72
C GLY A 172 16.43 -12.28 -11.23
N PRO A 173 15.15 -12.27 -11.67
CA PRO A 173 14.78 -12.30 -13.09
C PRO A 173 14.92 -10.94 -13.75
N TYR A 174 15.44 -10.94 -14.96
CA TYR A 174 15.53 -9.81 -15.87
C TYR A 174 15.04 -10.22 -17.26
N THR A 175 14.57 -9.24 -18.00
CA THR A 175 14.47 -9.31 -19.45
C THR A 175 15.76 -8.73 -19.98
N ALA A 176 16.36 -9.36 -20.98
CA ALA A 176 17.60 -8.85 -21.55
C ALA A 176 17.48 -8.67 -23.06
N VAL A 177 18.12 -7.62 -23.57
CA VAL A 177 18.26 -7.37 -25.00
C VAL A 177 19.71 -7.61 -25.38
N VAL A 178 19.93 -8.61 -26.23
CA VAL A 178 21.25 -9.03 -26.67
C VAL A 178 21.68 -8.20 -27.88
N SER A 179 22.89 -7.65 -27.83
CA SER A 179 23.58 -7.05 -28.97
C SER A 179 24.83 -7.85 -29.32
N LYS A 180 25.61 -7.39 -30.30
CA LYS A 180 26.81 -8.09 -30.77
C LYS A 180 27.83 -8.35 -29.64
N ASP A 181 28.04 -7.38 -28.78
CA ASP A 181 29.05 -7.37 -27.72
C ASP A 181 28.49 -7.00 -26.35
N THR A 182 27.18 -6.78 -26.23
CA THR A 182 26.55 -6.39 -24.97
C THR A 182 25.25 -7.15 -24.69
N VAL A 183 24.88 -7.21 -23.41
CA VAL A 183 23.60 -7.69 -22.92
C VAL A 183 23.02 -6.60 -22.02
N SER A 184 21.97 -5.92 -22.48
CA SER A 184 21.29 -4.88 -21.72
C SER A 184 20.22 -5.50 -20.83
N LEU A 185 20.32 -5.30 -19.52
CA LEU A 185 19.37 -5.83 -18.53
C LEU A 185 18.24 -4.83 -18.29
N LEU A 186 17.00 -5.29 -18.36
CA LEU A 186 15.80 -4.48 -18.17
C LEU A 186 15.04 -4.96 -16.92
N ASP A 187 14.66 -4.03 -16.05
CA ASP A 187 13.79 -4.34 -14.90
C ASP A 187 12.47 -4.93 -15.40
N THR A 188 12.07 -6.06 -14.81
CA THR A 188 10.97 -6.90 -15.29
C THR A 188 9.88 -7.03 -14.24
N TYR A 189 8.64 -6.94 -14.71
CA TYR A 189 7.45 -6.87 -13.90
C TYR A 189 6.43 -7.88 -14.39
N ARG A 190 5.91 -8.72 -13.49
CA ARG A 190 4.70 -9.48 -13.78
C ARG A 190 3.50 -8.52 -13.82
N LEU A 191 2.63 -8.68 -14.81
CA LEU A 191 1.43 -7.86 -14.96
C LEU A 191 0.23 -8.56 -14.30
N TYR A 192 -0.17 -8.07 -13.14
CA TYR A 192 -1.38 -8.54 -12.45
C TYR A 192 -2.61 -7.74 -12.91
N PRO A 193 -3.72 -8.38 -13.28
CA PRO A 193 -4.96 -7.66 -13.53
C PRO A 193 -5.63 -7.22 -12.23
N ASP A 194 -6.09 -5.97 -12.18
CA ASP A 194 -6.86 -5.42 -11.05
C ASP A 194 -8.35 -5.81 -11.14
N THR A 195 -8.66 -7.07 -10.85
CA THR A 195 -10.02 -7.64 -10.92
C THR A 195 -11.04 -6.90 -10.04
N TYR A 196 -10.59 -6.28 -8.95
CA TYR A 196 -11.45 -5.60 -7.96
C TYR A 196 -11.55 -4.09 -8.17
N ARG A 197 -10.89 -3.53 -9.19
CA ARG A 197 -10.95 -2.09 -9.55
C ARG A 197 -10.37 -1.17 -8.49
N ASP A 198 -9.40 -1.65 -7.73
CA ASP A 198 -8.77 -0.94 -6.62
C ASP A 198 -7.77 0.13 -7.06
N PHE A 199 -7.26 0.06 -8.29
CA PHE A 199 -6.21 0.94 -8.79
C PHE A 199 -6.75 1.97 -9.79
N VAL A 200 -6.22 3.19 -9.70
CA VAL A 200 -6.31 4.20 -10.77
C VAL A 200 -5.35 3.81 -11.89
N THR A 201 -4.11 3.48 -11.53
CA THR A 201 -3.07 3.02 -12.46
C THR A 201 -1.98 2.25 -11.70
N GLY A 202 -1.38 1.25 -12.35
CA GLY A 202 -0.11 0.68 -11.92
C GLY A 202 1.04 1.64 -12.24
N MET A 203 2.17 1.51 -11.55
CA MET A 203 3.36 2.34 -11.80
C MET A 203 4.65 1.54 -11.63
N TYR A 204 5.70 2.00 -12.31
CA TYR A 204 7.05 1.46 -12.16
C TYR A 204 8.10 2.59 -12.27
N PRO A 205 9.31 2.42 -11.71
CA PRO A 205 10.38 3.40 -11.84
C PRO A 205 10.73 3.70 -13.31
N SER A 206 10.95 4.96 -13.63
CA SER A 206 11.40 5.39 -14.97
C SER A 206 12.83 4.94 -15.29
N ASN A 207 13.64 4.75 -14.24
CA ASN A 207 15.09 4.51 -14.28
C ASN A 207 15.93 5.64 -14.89
N ASP A 208 15.38 6.86 -15.02
CA ASP A 208 16.09 8.04 -15.56
C ASP A 208 17.10 8.69 -14.58
N GLY A 209 17.37 8.05 -13.45
CA GLY A 209 18.23 8.56 -12.38
C GLY A 209 17.62 9.69 -11.53
N SER A 210 16.43 10.19 -11.87
CA SER A 210 15.76 11.28 -11.16
C SER A 210 14.82 10.82 -10.04
N GLY A 211 14.63 9.51 -9.88
CA GLY A 211 13.67 8.91 -8.93
C GLY A 211 12.21 9.09 -9.36
N SER A 212 11.95 9.35 -10.63
CA SER A 212 10.60 9.49 -11.18
C SER A 212 9.96 8.12 -11.49
N PHE A 213 8.64 8.11 -11.62
CA PHE A 213 7.83 6.94 -11.97
C PHE A 213 7.07 7.18 -13.27
N VAL A 214 6.72 6.09 -13.94
CA VAL A 214 5.92 6.08 -15.16
C VAL A 214 4.61 5.32 -14.90
N PRO A 215 3.45 5.84 -15.33
CA PRO A 215 2.19 5.12 -15.21
C PRO A 215 2.12 3.99 -16.23
N LEU A 216 1.60 2.83 -15.85
CA LEU A 216 1.31 1.76 -16.80
C LEU A 216 -0.02 2.06 -17.50
N GLN A 217 0.07 2.51 -18.75
CA GLN A 217 -1.09 2.76 -19.62
C GLN A 217 -1.55 1.48 -20.32
N SER A 218 -1.87 0.44 -19.53
CA SER A 218 -2.32 -0.86 -20.04
C SER A 218 -3.47 -1.42 -19.21
N MET A 219 -4.36 -2.13 -19.89
CA MET A 219 -5.54 -2.75 -19.28
C MET A 219 -5.78 -4.15 -19.85
N SER A 220 -6.29 -5.05 -19.01
CA SER A 220 -6.89 -6.31 -19.45
C SER A 220 -8.21 -6.02 -20.15
N SER A 221 -8.28 -6.29 -21.46
CA SER A 221 -9.50 -6.13 -22.26
C SER A 221 -10.60 -7.12 -21.89
N GLY A 222 -10.26 -8.28 -21.34
CA GLY A 222 -11.25 -9.26 -20.87
C GLY A 222 -11.91 -8.87 -19.55
N LEU A 223 -11.18 -8.16 -18.68
CA LEU A 223 -11.66 -7.71 -17.39
C LEU A 223 -12.03 -6.23 -17.37
N TRP A 224 -11.74 -5.49 -18.43
CA TRP A 224 -11.76 -4.02 -18.50
C TRP A 224 -10.92 -3.32 -17.43
N ALA A 225 -9.93 -3.99 -16.86
CA ALA A 225 -9.21 -3.57 -15.64
C ALA A 225 -7.78 -3.12 -15.90
N PRO A 226 -7.26 -2.12 -15.17
CA PRO A 226 -5.86 -1.76 -15.29
C PRO A 226 -4.98 -2.95 -14.91
N LEU A 227 -3.79 -3.01 -15.51
CA LEU A 227 -2.75 -3.93 -15.08
C LEU A 227 -1.86 -3.23 -14.04
N VAL A 228 -1.34 -4.00 -13.09
CA VAL A 228 -0.38 -3.55 -12.08
C VAL A 228 0.95 -4.24 -12.34
N PRO A 229 2.04 -3.50 -12.64
CA PRO A 229 3.36 -4.07 -12.83
C PRO A 229 4.00 -4.35 -11.47
N VAL A 230 4.35 -5.61 -11.24
CA VAL A 230 4.86 -6.08 -9.95
C VAL A 230 6.22 -6.73 -10.14
N PRO A 231 7.31 -6.20 -9.55
CA PRO A 231 8.66 -6.74 -9.72
C PRO A 231 8.93 -7.90 -8.76
N SER A 232 9.92 -8.72 -9.08
CA SER A 232 10.39 -9.82 -8.23
C SER A 232 10.92 -9.29 -6.89
N ARG A 233 10.61 -10.00 -5.79
CA ARG A 233 11.17 -9.72 -4.46
C ARG A 233 12.63 -10.12 -4.35
N ILE A 234 13.09 -11.01 -5.23
CA ILE A 234 14.48 -11.51 -5.23
C ILE A 234 15.47 -10.35 -5.36
N HIS A 235 15.11 -9.30 -6.10
CA HIS A 235 15.94 -8.08 -6.25
C HIS A 235 16.24 -7.35 -4.94
N SER A 236 15.43 -7.57 -3.91
CA SER A 236 15.59 -6.96 -2.58
C SER A 236 16.13 -7.94 -1.54
N TRP A 237 16.41 -9.19 -1.91
CA TRP A 237 16.97 -10.16 -0.96
C TRP A 237 18.40 -9.77 -0.58
N GLY A 238 18.64 -9.64 0.73
CA GLY A 238 19.92 -9.17 1.26
C GLY A 238 20.04 -7.65 1.38
N ASP A 239 19.01 -6.89 0.99
CA ASP A 239 18.91 -5.47 1.29
C ASP A 239 18.51 -5.28 2.77
N PRO A 240 19.33 -4.62 3.60
CA PRO A 240 19.09 -4.52 5.04
C PRO A 240 18.05 -3.47 5.40
N ARG A 241 17.52 -2.71 4.43
CA ARG A 241 16.57 -1.64 4.73
C ARG A 241 15.23 -2.20 5.25
N PRO A 242 14.56 -1.53 6.20
CA PRO A 242 13.43 -2.11 6.93
C PRO A 242 12.24 -2.55 6.07
N LEU A 243 12.03 -1.92 4.92
CA LEU A 243 10.91 -2.19 4.01
C LEU A 243 11.36 -2.78 2.67
N ALA A 244 12.60 -3.27 2.59
CA ALA A 244 13.16 -3.85 1.37
C ALA A 244 12.25 -4.92 0.76
N GLY A 245 11.85 -4.72 -0.50
CA GLY A 245 11.03 -5.67 -1.26
C GLY A 245 9.55 -5.71 -0.86
N LYS A 246 9.12 -4.92 0.14
CA LYS A 246 7.71 -4.75 0.48
C LYS A 246 7.02 -3.96 -0.63
N ARG A 247 6.01 -4.55 -1.25
CA ARG A 247 5.25 -3.92 -2.33
C ARG A 247 4.14 -3.05 -1.73
N VAL A 248 4.14 -1.78 -2.08
CA VAL A 248 3.28 -0.76 -1.48
C VAL A 248 2.49 -0.02 -2.55
N ALA A 249 1.20 0.12 -2.29
CA ALA A 249 0.31 0.92 -3.12
C ALA A 249 -0.12 2.17 -2.36
N VAL A 250 -0.37 3.27 -3.07
CA VAL A 250 -0.54 4.60 -2.46
C VAL A 250 -1.84 5.22 -2.94
N LYS A 251 -2.71 5.64 -2.00
CA LYS A 251 -3.94 6.38 -2.32
C LYS A 251 -3.66 7.56 -3.25
N ASP A 252 -4.53 7.76 -4.24
CA ASP A 252 -4.32 8.77 -5.29
C ASP A 252 -4.63 10.21 -4.86
N ILE A 253 -4.03 10.63 -3.74
CA ILE A 253 -3.98 12.01 -3.23
C ILE A 253 -2.55 12.43 -2.85
N PHE A 254 -1.60 11.50 -2.83
CA PHE A 254 -0.19 11.79 -2.55
C PHE A 254 0.60 11.94 -3.86
N ASP A 255 1.34 13.02 -4.00
CA ASP A 255 2.21 13.25 -5.14
C ASP A 255 3.33 12.20 -5.21
N ILE A 256 3.54 11.67 -6.41
CA ILE A 256 4.66 10.79 -6.76
C ILE A 256 5.27 11.36 -8.04
N LYS A 257 6.57 11.64 -8.00
CA LYS A 257 7.27 12.29 -9.11
C LYS A 257 7.07 11.55 -10.43
N GLY A 258 6.66 12.27 -11.47
CA GLY A 258 6.39 11.70 -12.79
C GLY A 258 4.95 11.19 -12.99
N LEU A 259 4.13 11.17 -11.93
CA LEU A 259 2.71 10.83 -11.99
C LEU A 259 1.84 12.04 -11.70
N GLN A 260 0.63 12.02 -12.25
CA GLN A 260 -0.40 12.99 -11.92
C GLN A 260 -1.28 12.47 -10.77
N THR A 261 -1.64 13.35 -9.83
CA THR A 261 -2.52 13.01 -8.71
C THR A 261 -3.97 13.35 -9.08
N SER A 262 -4.84 12.36 -9.25
CA SER A 262 -6.22 12.62 -9.72
C SER A 262 -7.19 13.04 -8.62
N ALA A 263 -6.91 12.66 -7.36
CA ALA A 263 -7.86 12.79 -6.25
C ALA A 263 -9.25 12.19 -6.54
N GLY A 264 -9.32 11.18 -7.42
CA GLY A 264 -10.56 10.54 -7.84
C GLY A 264 -11.44 11.39 -8.78
N SER A 265 -10.91 12.47 -9.37
CA SER A 265 -11.66 13.42 -10.20
C SER A 265 -11.03 13.61 -11.59
N GLN A 266 -11.78 13.35 -12.66
CA GLN A 266 -11.31 13.65 -14.01
C GLN A 266 -11.24 15.17 -14.27
N ALA A 267 -12.10 15.95 -13.61
CA ALA A 267 -12.06 17.41 -13.72
C ALA A 267 -10.75 17.98 -13.15
N TRP A 268 -10.30 17.43 -12.01
CA TRP A 268 -9.06 17.82 -11.35
C TRP A 268 -7.82 17.50 -12.18
N ILE A 269 -7.79 16.33 -12.83
CA ILE A 269 -6.71 15.94 -13.77
C ILE A 269 -6.53 17.00 -14.85
N GLN A 270 -7.60 17.61 -15.35
CA GLN A 270 -7.46 18.55 -16.46
C GLN A 270 -6.72 19.83 -16.06
N ILE A 271 -6.77 20.20 -14.78
CA ILE A 271 -6.21 21.47 -14.29
C ILE A 271 -4.91 21.32 -13.51
N THR A 272 -4.54 20.10 -13.12
CA THR A 272 -3.33 19.83 -12.34
C THR A 272 -2.21 19.29 -13.21
N PRO A 273 -0.93 19.63 -12.94
CA PRO A 273 0.19 19.08 -13.68
C PRO A 273 0.59 17.69 -13.14
N VAL A 274 1.48 17.03 -13.88
CA VAL A 274 2.26 15.90 -13.36
C VAL A 274 3.13 16.40 -12.19
N ALA A 275 3.17 15.62 -11.10
CA ALA A 275 3.95 15.97 -9.93
C ALA A 275 5.46 15.98 -10.23
N ASN A 276 6.14 17.05 -9.81
CA ASN A 276 7.57 17.23 -10.00
C ASN A 276 8.43 16.60 -8.89
N ARG A 277 7.79 16.15 -7.80
CA ARG A 277 8.40 15.55 -6.62
C ARG A 277 7.48 14.50 -6.02
N THR A 278 8.09 13.57 -5.28
CA THR A 278 7.35 12.62 -4.45
C THR A 278 7.12 13.25 -3.08
N ALA A 279 5.90 13.13 -2.54
CA ALA A 279 5.55 13.58 -1.20
C ALA A 279 6.54 13.00 -0.17
N PRO A 280 7.07 13.78 0.80
CA PRO A 280 8.13 13.31 1.71
C PRO A 280 7.75 12.04 2.49
N ALA A 281 6.48 11.94 2.92
CA ALA A 281 5.96 10.73 3.57
C ALA A 281 6.08 9.49 2.65
N ILE A 282 5.82 9.63 1.35
CA ILE A 282 5.95 8.53 0.38
C ILE A 282 7.40 8.30 -0.01
N GLN A 283 8.21 9.35 -0.14
CA GLN A 283 9.63 9.25 -0.44
C GLN A 283 10.36 8.42 0.61
N ARG A 284 10.02 8.61 1.89
CA ARG A 284 10.56 7.79 2.98
C ARG A 284 10.36 6.30 2.76
N LEU A 285 9.22 5.86 2.21
CA LEU A 285 8.99 4.44 1.92
C LEU A 285 10.00 3.92 0.91
N VAL A 286 10.26 4.69 -0.15
CA VAL A 286 11.27 4.36 -1.18
C VAL A 286 12.67 4.31 -0.56
N ASP A 287 12.99 5.27 0.31
CA ASP A 287 14.28 5.34 0.99
C ASP A 287 14.49 4.12 1.91
N LEU A 288 13.43 3.64 2.55
CA LEU A 288 13.38 2.41 3.37
C LEU A 288 13.34 1.11 2.54
N GLY A 289 13.37 1.19 1.20
CA GLY A 289 13.44 0.03 0.31
C GLY A 289 12.10 -0.53 -0.15
N ALA A 290 10.99 0.13 0.17
CA ALA A 290 9.68 -0.26 -0.33
C ALA A 290 9.59 -0.06 -1.86
N VAL A 291 8.79 -0.92 -2.50
CA VAL A 291 8.54 -0.88 -3.94
C VAL A 291 7.15 -0.33 -4.19
N LEU A 292 7.04 0.85 -4.80
CA LEU A 292 5.75 1.43 -5.16
C LEU A 292 5.20 0.79 -6.43
N VAL A 293 3.98 0.22 -6.37
CA VAL A 293 3.41 -0.58 -7.48
C VAL A 293 2.19 0.06 -8.15
N GLY A 294 1.49 0.98 -7.48
CA GLY A 294 0.33 1.62 -8.08
C GLY A 294 -0.34 2.70 -7.23
N LYS A 295 -1.15 3.51 -7.90
CA LYS A 295 -1.99 4.55 -7.31
C LYS A 295 -3.39 3.97 -7.08
N GLN A 296 -3.89 4.02 -5.85
CA GLN A 296 -5.15 3.40 -5.46
C GLN A 296 -6.32 4.37 -5.57
N LYS A 297 -7.47 3.82 -5.97
CA LYS A 297 -8.73 4.56 -6.04
C LYS A 297 -9.18 5.01 -4.67
N LEU A 298 -9.85 6.15 -4.70
CA LEU A 298 -10.53 6.77 -3.59
C LEU A 298 -11.84 7.40 -4.06
N ALA A 299 -12.73 7.66 -3.11
CA ALA A 299 -13.86 8.56 -3.34
C ALA A 299 -13.34 9.98 -3.64
N GLN A 300 -14.04 10.72 -4.51
CA GLN A 300 -13.58 12.01 -5.03
C GLN A 300 -13.21 12.97 -3.89
N PHE A 301 -12.01 13.54 -3.95
CA PHE A 301 -11.41 14.45 -2.97
C PHE A 301 -11.45 13.94 -1.52
N ALA A 302 -11.30 12.62 -1.35
CA ALA A 302 -11.30 11.93 -0.07
C ALA A 302 -12.64 11.96 0.71
N SER A 303 -13.76 12.24 0.04
CA SER A 303 -15.12 12.28 0.62
C SER A 303 -15.61 10.97 1.25
N GLY A 304 -16.63 11.07 2.09
CA GLY A 304 -17.39 9.91 2.59
C GLY A 304 -18.39 9.30 1.59
N ALA A 305 -18.20 9.44 0.28
CA ALA A 305 -19.18 9.04 -0.73
C ALA A 305 -19.49 7.53 -0.71
N ASN A 306 -20.75 7.17 -0.92
CA ASN A 306 -21.14 5.77 -1.10
C ASN A 306 -20.83 5.31 -2.53
N PRO A 307 -20.73 3.99 -2.78
CA PRO A 307 -20.43 3.47 -4.12
C PRO A 307 -21.40 3.92 -5.24
N TRP A 308 -22.66 4.21 -4.89
CA TRP A 308 -23.68 4.70 -5.84
C TRP A 308 -23.60 6.21 -6.12
N ASP A 309 -22.76 6.94 -5.39
CA ASP A 309 -22.58 8.39 -5.55
C ASP A 309 -21.38 8.74 -6.46
N TRP A 310 -20.56 7.77 -6.86
CA TRP A 310 -19.35 7.98 -7.65
C TRP A 310 -19.68 8.29 -9.12
N THR A 311 -19.17 9.40 -9.63
CA THR A 311 -19.47 9.88 -11.00
C THR A 311 -18.32 9.71 -11.99
N ASP A 312 -17.06 9.80 -11.55
CA ASP A 312 -15.87 9.73 -12.44
C ASP A 312 -15.42 8.31 -12.79
N GLY A 313 -15.80 7.32 -11.98
CA GLY A 313 -15.37 5.95 -12.17
C GLY A 313 -16.10 4.99 -11.25
N GLN A 314 -16.06 3.71 -11.61
CA GLN A 314 -16.67 2.67 -10.80
C GLN A 314 -15.92 2.50 -9.48
N ALA A 315 -16.66 2.56 -8.37
CA ALA A 315 -16.17 2.26 -7.04
C ALA A 315 -15.58 0.83 -6.97
N PRO A 316 -14.49 0.61 -6.21
CA PRO A 316 -13.89 -0.71 -6.02
C PRO A 316 -14.88 -1.76 -5.52
N PHE A 317 -14.59 -3.03 -5.83
CA PHE A 317 -15.38 -4.18 -5.41
C PHE A 317 -14.73 -4.80 -4.17
N ASN A 318 -15.52 -4.97 -3.11
CA ASN A 318 -15.01 -5.63 -1.92
C ASN A 318 -14.83 -7.13 -2.21
N PRO A 319 -13.63 -7.71 -2.01
CA PRO A 319 -13.42 -9.16 -2.17
C PRO A 319 -14.21 -10.00 -1.16
N ARG A 320 -14.74 -9.37 -0.10
CA ARG A 320 -15.70 -9.98 0.83
C ARG A 320 -17.13 -9.86 0.28
N GLY A 321 -17.92 -10.92 0.47
CA GLY A 321 -19.33 -10.95 0.03
C GLY A 321 -19.47 -10.84 -1.50
N ASP A 322 -18.59 -11.52 -2.23
CA ASP A 322 -18.67 -11.72 -3.68
C ASP A 322 -18.80 -10.44 -4.51
N GLY A 323 -18.22 -9.33 -4.03
CA GLY A 323 -18.26 -8.03 -4.71
C GLY A 323 -19.50 -7.17 -4.39
N TYR A 324 -20.44 -7.66 -3.57
CA TYR A 324 -21.67 -6.95 -3.20
C TYR A 324 -21.49 -6.03 -1.98
N LEU A 325 -20.51 -6.30 -1.12
CA LEU A 325 -20.22 -5.40 0.00
C LEU A 325 -19.55 -4.11 -0.47
N THR A 326 -19.76 -3.04 0.29
CA THR A 326 -19.06 -1.78 0.07
C THR A 326 -17.59 -1.89 0.49
N CYS A 327 -16.70 -1.16 -0.20
CA CYS A 327 -15.32 -0.92 0.26
C CYS A 327 -15.23 0.24 1.28
N ALA A 328 -16.37 0.83 1.65
CA ALA A 328 -16.47 2.12 2.34
C ALA A 328 -15.64 3.21 1.63
N ALA A 329 -15.41 4.32 2.30
CA ALA A 329 -14.70 5.48 1.74
C ALA A 329 -13.87 6.19 2.82
N SER A 330 -12.86 6.98 2.46
CA SER A 330 -12.39 7.19 1.08
C SER A 330 -11.20 6.36 0.65
N THR A 331 -10.49 5.64 1.53
CA THR A 331 -9.40 4.74 1.12
C THR A 331 -9.96 3.38 0.65
N SER A 332 -10.90 3.42 -0.28
CA SER A 332 -11.67 2.27 -0.76
C SER A 332 -10.75 1.24 -1.43
N GLY A 333 -9.96 1.68 -2.43
CA GLY A 333 -9.05 0.80 -3.15
C GLY A 333 -7.92 0.28 -2.26
N GLY A 334 -7.49 1.07 -1.28
CA GLY A 334 -6.45 0.66 -0.33
C GLY A 334 -6.86 -0.55 0.51
N ALA A 335 -8.03 -0.51 1.14
CA ALA A 335 -8.45 -1.60 2.00
C ALA A 335 -8.86 -2.85 1.19
N CYS A 336 -9.53 -2.64 0.03
CA CYS A 336 -9.99 -3.74 -0.82
C CYS A 336 -8.82 -4.46 -1.51
N SER A 337 -7.80 -3.74 -2.00
CA SER A 337 -6.60 -4.39 -2.58
C SER A 337 -5.79 -5.19 -1.55
N ILE A 338 -5.69 -4.71 -0.31
CA ILE A 338 -5.04 -5.48 0.76
C ILE A 338 -5.82 -6.75 1.10
N ALA A 339 -7.15 -6.72 1.00
CA ALA A 339 -7.96 -7.92 1.18
C ALA A 339 -7.94 -8.85 -0.05
N ALA A 340 -7.69 -8.32 -1.25
CA ALA A 340 -7.80 -9.06 -2.50
C ALA A 340 -6.48 -9.69 -3.00
N TYR A 341 -5.35 -9.01 -2.82
CA TYR A 341 -4.11 -9.32 -3.53
C TYR A 341 -2.97 -9.73 -2.60
N ASP A 342 -2.70 -11.03 -2.49
CA ASP A 342 -1.61 -11.58 -1.67
C ASP A 342 -0.23 -11.00 -2.01
N TRP A 343 -0.03 -10.61 -3.27
CA TRP A 343 1.22 -10.01 -3.73
C TRP A 343 1.48 -8.59 -3.20
N LEU A 344 0.49 -7.90 -2.62
CA LEU A 344 0.61 -6.53 -2.09
C LEU A 344 0.84 -6.55 -0.57
N ASP A 345 1.88 -5.91 -0.05
CA ASP A 345 2.23 -6.00 1.38
C ASP A 345 1.54 -4.91 2.24
N ALA A 346 1.43 -3.68 1.72
CA ALA A 346 0.84 -2.56 2.44
C ALA A 346 0.17 -1.55 1.50
N ALA A 347 -0.82 -0.82 2.01
CA ALA A 347 -1.49 0.25 1.29
C ALA A 347 -1.51 1.52 2.13
N ILE A 348 -1.06 2.64 1.54
CA ILE A 348 -1.04 3.94 2.19
C ILE A 348 -2.35 4.66 1.92
N GLY A 349 -2.99 5.15 2.97
CA GLY A 349 -4.24 5.88 2.93
C GLY A 349 -4.18 7.21 3.65
N SER A 350 -5.34 7.87 3.73
CA SER A 350 -5.57 8.99 4.63
C SER A 350 -6.86 8.82 5.42
N ASP A 351 -6.91 9.36 6.63
CA ASP A 351 -8.07 9.32 7.53
C ASP A 351 -8.32 10.72 8.14
N THR A 352 -9.30 11.44 7.60
CA THR A 352 -9.85 12.68 8.18
C THR A 352 -10.85 12.33 9.27
N GLY A 353 -11.93 11.65 8.86
CA GLY A 353 -13.01 11.18 9.71
C GLY A 353 -12.91 9.68 10.00
N VAL A 354 -12.81 8.86 8.95
CA VAL A 354 -12.87 7.38 9.04
C VAL A 354 -12.20 6.67 7.86
N SER A 355 -11.51 7.43 7.01
CA SER A 355 -11.20 7.00 5.65
C SER A 355 -10.17 5.86 5.56
N ILE A 356 -9.58 5.42 6.68
CA ILE A 356 -8.83 4.17 6.80
C ILE A 356 -9.60 3.17 7.65
N ARG A 357 -10.04 3.58 8.84
CA ARG A 357 -10.61 2.68 9.85
C ARG A 357 -11.90 2.00 9.36
N ARG A 358 -12.77 2.72 8.64
CA ARG A 358 -14.02 2.15 8.13
C ARG A 358 -13.79 1.23 6.93
N PRO A 359 -12.99 1.58 5.90
CA PRO A 359 -12.57 0.62 4.88
C PRO A 359 -11.92 -0.64 5.47
N ALA A 360 -11.03 -0.51 6.46
CA ALA A 360 -10.41 -1.66 7.13
C ALA A 360 -11.44 -2.58 7.79
N ALA A 361 -12.41 -2.01 8.50
CA ALA A 361 -13.46 -2.77 9.18
C ALA A 361 -14.32 -3.59 8.20
N VAL A 362 -14.69 -3.02 7.04
CA VAL A 362 -15.57 -3.72 6.08
C VAL A 362 -14.85 -4.72 5.18
N THR A 363 -13.52 -4.64 5.05
CA THR A 363 -12.72 -5.61 4.29
C THR A 363 -12.07 -6.68 5.17
N GLY A 364 -12.09 -6.48 6.49
CA GLY A 364 -11.45 -7.37 7.46
C GLY A 364 -9.92 -7.26 7.42
N THR A 365 -9.40 -6.03 7.30
CA THR A 365 -7.96 -5.73 7.33
C THR A 365 -7.61 -4.88 8.55
N PHE A 366 -6.32 -4.74 8.82
CA PHE A 366 -5.81 -3.81 9.84
C PHE A 366 -5.53 -2.46 9.21
N GLY A 367 -5.84 -1.37 9.91
CA GLY A 367 -5.55 -0.02 9.46
C GLY A 367 -5.49 0.96 10.61
N ASN A 368 -4.48 1.83 10.64
CA ASN A 368 -4.37 2.87 11.66
C ASN A 368 -4.67 4.25 11.07
N ARG A 369 -5.41 5.03 11.84
CA ARG A 369 -5.24 6.47 11.87
C ARG A 369 -4.20 6.78 12.96
N PRO A 370 -3.01 7.30 12.63
CA PRO A 370 -2.07 7.72 13.67
C PRO A 370 -2.55 9.01 14.36
N SER A 371 -1.85 9.43 15.41
CA SER A 371 -2.03 10.75 16.03
C SER A 371 -1.89 11.86 14.99
N GLN A 372 -2.65 12.95 15.16
CA GLN A 372 -2.52 14.11 14.29
C GLN A 372 -1.09 14.67 14.34
N GLY A 373 -0.52 14.89 13.15
CA GLY A 373 0.86 15.35 12.99
C GLY A 373 1.94 14.27 13.07
N MET A 374 1.60 12.99 13.16
CA MET A 374 2.57 11.87 13.18
C MET A 374 3.49 11.82 11.94
N ILE A 375 3.00 12.29 10.79
CA ILE A 375 3.81 12.38 9.57
C ILE A 375 3.29 13.51 8.70
N THR A 376 4.20 14.16 7.98
CA THR A 376 3.93 15.30 7.11
C THR A 376 2.95 14.91 6.02
N LEU A 377 2.03 15.82 5.73
CA LEU A 377 1.07 15.72 4.63
C LEU A 377 1.51 16.59 3.44
N GLU A 378 2.74 17.08 3.45
CA GLU A 378 3.29 17.82 2.32
C GLU A 378 3.25 16.98 1.03
N GLY A 379 2.71 17.54 -0.05
CA GLY A 379 2.47 16.80 -1.29
C GLY A 379 1.27 15.86 -1.23
N MET A 380 0.42 15.95 -0.20
CA MET A 380 -0.89 15.33 -0.18
C MET A 380 -1.96 16.39 -0.46
N LEU A 381 -2.93 16.08 -1.32
CA LEU A 381 -4.16 16.88 -1.43
C LEU A 381 -5.04 16.62 -0.21
N ALA A 382 -4.86 17.43 0.83
CA ALA A 382 -5.59 17.33 2.08
C ALA A 382 -7.03 17.84 1.97
N GLN A 383 -7.96 17.12 2.60
CA GLN A 383 -9.34 17.56 2.78
C GLN A 383 -9.45 18.51 3.99
N ASN A 384 -8.69 18.23 5.05
CA ASN A 384 -8.61 19.05 6.26
C ASN A 384 -7.15 19.10 6.72
N TRP A 385 -6.51 20.27 6.64
CA TRP A 385 -5.08 20.39 6.95
C TRP A 385 -4.73 20.02 8.39
N ALA A 386 -5.64 20.31 9.33
CA ALA A 386 -5.39 20.14 10.75
C ALA A 386 -5.74 18.75 11.28
N GLU A 387 -6.69 18.05 10.66
CA GLU A 387 -7.20 16.76 11.14
C GLU A 387 -6.85 15.56 10.26
N ASP A 388 -6.42 15.79 9.01
CA ASP A 388 -5.98 14.70 8.15
C ASP A 388 -4.76 13.98 8.75
N THR A 389 -4.71 12.67 8.49
CA THR A 389 -3.58 11.82 8.88
C THR A 389 -3.25 10.88 7.72
N ALA A 390 -1.99 10.50 7.58
CA ALA A 390 -1.54 9.47 6.65
C ALA A 390 -1.32 8.15 7.41
N GLY A 391 -2.08 7.13 7.02
CA GLY A 391 -2.09 5.84 7.70
C GLY A 391 -1.79 4.67 6.78
N VAL A 392 -1.56 3.49 7.36
CA VAL A 392 -1.24 2.28 6.61
C VAL A 392 -2.27 1.19 6.88
N LEU A 393 -2.61 0.47 5.82
CA LEU A 393 -3.43 -0.73 5.82
C LEU A 393 -2.55 -1.96 5.60
N GLY A 394 -2.85 -3.06 6.29
CA GLY A 394 -2.17 -4.34 6.17
C GLY A 394 -3.07 -5.52 6.53
N ARG A 395 -2.63 -6.74 6.21
CA ARG A 395 -3.41 -7.97 6.49
C ARG A 395 -2.92 -8.77 7.69
N ASN A 396 -1.67 -8.56 8.10
CA ASN A 396 -1.05 -9.21 9.24
C ASN A 396 -0.72 -8.15 10.29
N PRO A 397 -1.16 -8.31 11.55
CA PRO A 397 -0.99 -7.28 12.58
C PRO A 397 0.47 -7.03 12.94
N VAL A 398 1.33 -8.05 12.88
CA VAL A 398 2.76 -7.94 13.18
C VAL A 398 3.48 -7.18 12.07
N GLU A 399 3.25 -7.57 10.82
CA GLU A 399 3.88 -6.88 9.67
C GLU A 399 3.38 -5.44 9.53
N TRP A 400 2.07 -5.22 9.73
CA TRP A 400 1.46 -3.88 9.72
C TRP A 400 2.06 -2.97 10.80
N THR A 401 2.22 -3.47 12.03
CA THR A 401 2.84 -2.71 13.11
C THR A 401 4.32 -2.42 12.83
N GLY A 402 5.07 -3.42 12.33
CA GLY A 402 6.47 -3.25 11.93
C GLY A 402 6.62 -2.19 10.82
N PHE A 403 5.73 -2.22 9.83
CA PHE A 403 5.68 -1.23 8.77
C PHE A 403 5.41 0.18 9.32
N ALA A 404 4.36 0.34 10.13
CA ALA A 404 4.00 1.62 10.72
C ALA A 404 5.14 2.22 11.55
N LYS A 405 5.80 1.41 12.40
CA LYS A 405 6.95 1.83 13.20
C LYS A 405 8.16 2.25 12.36
N ALA A 406 8.42 1.57 11.25
CA ALA A 406 9.50 1.97 10.35
C ALA A 406 9.16 3.27 9.60
N TRP A 407 7.89 3.44 9.23
CA TRP A 407 7.44 4.55 8.40
C TRP A 407 7.32 5.86 9.16
N TYR A 408 6.77 5.86 10.37
CA TYR A 408 6.68 7.07 11.20
C TYR A 408 8.02 7.45 11.80
N THR A 409 8.33 8.76 11.82
CA THR A 409 9.63 9.27 12.26
C THR A 409 9.51 10.72 12.72
N PRO A 410 10.17 11.12 13.83
CA PRO A 410 10.11 12.48 14.35
C PRO A 410 10.50 13.56 13.33
N GLU A 411 11.43 13.27 12.42
CA GLU A 411 11.91 14.21 11.40
C GLU A 411 10.83 14.61 10.38
N LEU A 412 9.75 13.83 10.30
CA LEU A 412 8.62 14.09 9.42
C LEU A 412 7.36 14.50 10.18
N HIS A 413 7.40 14.78 11.49
CA HIS A 413 6.21 15.27 12.18
C HIS A 413 5.71 16.60 11.58
N GLN A 414 4.39 16.80 11.56
CA GLN A 414 3.82 18.09 11.15
C GLN A 414 4.12 19.17 12.20
N PRO A 415 4.32 20.44 11.78
CA PRO A 415 4.48 21.54 12.71
C PRO A 415 3.15 21.92 13.38
N GLU A 416 3.24 22.47 14.59
CA GLU A 416 2.10 22.99 15.37
C GLU A 416 1.27 24.03 14.61
N SER A 417 1.90 24.79 13.72
CA SER A 417 1.23 25.79 12.89
C SER A 417 0.22 25.21 11.91
N ILE A 418 0.32 23.92 11.58
CA ILE A 418 -0.63 23.21 10.71
C ILE A 418 -1.70 22.51 11.54
N THR A 419 -1.31 21.80 12.60
CA THR A 419 -2.24 20.99 13.39
C THR A 419 -3.09 21.83 14.35
N GLY A 420 -2.55 22.97 14.80
CA GLY A 420 -3.09 23.76 15.92
C GLY A 420 -2.84 23.13 17.30
N LEU A 421 -2.11 22.02 17.36
CA LEU A 421 -1.84 21.24 18.58
C LEU A 421 -0.43 21.49 19.09
N SER A 422 -0.16 21.09 20.33
CA SER A 422 1.19 21.06 20.89
C SER A 422 2.09 20.09 20.11
N ALA A 423 3.41 20.32 20.12
CA ALA A 423 4.37 19.46 19.44
C ALA A 423 4.17 17.99 19.82
N LEU A 424 4.05 17.13 18.81
CA LEU A 424 3.80 15.72 19.01
C LEU A 424 5.01 15.05 19.69
N SER A 425 4.76 14.52 20.89
CA SER A 425 5.72 13.74 21.67
C SER A 425 5.27 12.28 21.69
N VAL A 426 6.09 11.38 21.15
CA VAL A 426 5.81 9.94 21.13
C VAL A 426 6.93 9.24 21.91
N PRO A 427 6.74 8.94 23.21
CA PRO A 427 7.77 8.27 23.99
C PRO A 427 8.02 6.87 23.42
N ASP A 428 9.29 6.48 23.30
CA ASP A 428 9.68 5.12 22.93
C ASP A 428 9.54 4.19 24.15
N THR A 429 8.29 3.87 24.48
CA THR A 429 7.91 2.99 25.58
C THR A 429 7.20 1.74 25.06
N MET A 430 7.46 0.62 25.72
CA MET A 430 6.76 -0.64 25.51
C MET A 430 5.71 -0.89 26.59
N ALA A 431 5.44 0.09 27.46
CA ALA A 431 4.40 -0.02 28.46
C ALA A 431 3.03 -0.07 27.78
N PHE A 432 2.20 -1.01 28.23
CA PHE A 432 0.80 -1.07 27.82
C PHE A 432 -0.07 -0.21 28.73
N PRO A 433 -1.20 0.32 28.22
CA PRO A 433 -2.26 0.89 29.04
C PRO A 433 -2.73 -0.12 30.09
N ILE A 434 -3.27 0.36 31.21
CA ILE A 434 -3.73 -0.49 32.32
C ILE A 434 -5.26 -0.64 32.34
N GLN A 435 -5.98 0.14 31.54
CA GLN A 435 -7.44 0.09 31.51
C GLN A 435 -8.01 0.17 30.08
N ILE A 436 -9.16 -0.47 29.91
CA ILE A 436 -9.99 -0.39 28.71
C ILE A 436 -11.25 0.38 29.07
N LEU A 437 -11.45 1.56 28.51
CA LEU A 437 -12.68 2.33 28.63
C LEU A 437 -13.72 1.76 27.67
N TYR A 438 -14.84 1.30 28.24
CA TYR A 438 -15.99 0.74 27.53
C TYR A 438 -17.17 1.71 27.65
N PRO A 439 -17.47 2.54 26.63
CA PRO A 439 -18.60 3.46 26.66
C PRO A 439 -19.90 2.70 26.45
N GLU A 440 -20.71 2.60 27.51
CA GLU A 440 -21.95 1.82 27.51
C GLU A 440 -22.93 2.27 26.44
N GLU A 441 -22.94 3.56 26.09
CA GLU A 441 -23.86 4.08 25.08
C GLU A 441 -23.49 3.70 23.64
N GLN A 442 -22.30 3.14 23.41
CA GLN A 442 -21.87 2.65 22.09
C GLN A 442 -22.24 1.17 21.88
N PHE A 443 -22.75 0.50 22.91
CA PHE A 443 -22.95 -0.95 22.94
C PHE A 443 -24.34 -1.32 23.52
N PRO A 444 -24.85 -2.54 23.27
CA PRO A 444 -24.27 -3.60 22.43
C PRO A 444 -24.29 -3.25 20.93
N LEU A 445 -23.44 -3.94 20.16
CA LEU A 445 -23.50 -3.93 18.71
C LEU A 445 -24.87 -4.42 18.22
N VAL A 446 -25.33 -3.85 17.10
CA VAL A 446 -26.62 -4.20 16.49
C VAL A 446 -26.72 -5.70 16.19
N ASN A 447 -25.62 -6.33 15.75
CA ASN A 447 -25.52 -7.77 15.58
C ASN A 447 -25.04 -8.44 16.89
N PRO A 448 -25.88 -9.25 17.56
CA PRO A 448 -25.51 -9.93 18.80
C PRO A 448 -24.35 -10.93 18.64
N ALA A 449 -24.16 -11.51 17.44
CA ALA A 449 -23.04 -12.40 17.18
C ALA A 449 -21.71 -11.63 17.14
N ALA A 450 -21.71 -10.41 16.58
CA ALA A 450 -20.55 -9.54 16.60
C ALA A 450 -20.22 -9.08 18.02
N GLN A 451 -21.24 -8.76 18.84
CA GLN A 451 -21.03 -8.41 20.24
C GLN A 451 -20.29 -9.51 21.01
N LYS A 452 -20.69 -10.79 20.84
CA LYS A 452 -20.00 -11.92 21.48
C LYS A 452 -18.52 -12.02 21.11
N ILE A 453 -18.18 -11.70 19.86
CA ILE A 453 -16.79 -11.67 19.40
C ILE A 453 -16.04 -10.52 20.09
N LEU A 454 -16.62 -9.33 20.13
CA LEU A 454 -16.05 -8.18 20.82
C LEU A 454 -15.80 -8.49 22.30
N ASP A 455 -16.79 -9.03 23.01
CA ASP A 455 -16.68 -9.39 24.43
C ASP A 455 -15.53 -10.36 24.68
N ALA A 456 -15.38 -11.37 23.81
CA ALA A 456 -14.29 -12.34 23.89
C ALA A 456 -12.92 -11.70 23.65
N VAL A 457 -12.81 -10.80 22.66
CA VAL A 457 -11.57 -10.06 22.37
C VAL A 457 -11.19 -9.18 23.56
N LEU A 458 -12.13 -8.39 24.09
CA LEU A 458 -11.86 -7.51 25.24
C LEU A 458 -11.48 -8.29 26.48
N SER A 459 -12.16 -9.41 26.76
CA SER A 459 -11.82 -10.30 27.87
C SER A 459 -10.41 -10.88 27.73
N ASN A 460 -10.01 -11.29 26.53
CA ASN A 460 -8.67 -11.80 26.26
C ASN A 460 -7.61 -10.70 26.39
N ILE A 461 -7.84 -9.51 25.83
CA ILE A 461 -6.91 -8.38 25.97
C ILE A 461 -6.73 -8.01 27.45
N ALA A 462 -7.84 -7.86 28.18
CA ALA A 462 -7.82 -7.54 29.60
C ALA A 462 -7.03 -8.57 30.42
N LYS A 463 -7.22 -9.86 30.12
CA LYS A 463 -6.50 -10.94 30.79
C LYS A 463 -5.01 -10.98 30.43
N GLU A 464 -4.67 -10.98 29.15
CA GLU A 464 -3.29 -11.17 28.67
C GLU A 464 -2.41 -9.95 28.94
N LEU A 465 -2.98 -8.74 28.92
CA LEU A 465 -2.27 -7.48 29.22
C LEU A 465 -2.48 -7.00 30.66
N ASN A 466 -3.16 -7.77 31.51
CA ASN A 466 -3.48 -7.41 32.90
C ASN A 466 -4.15 -6.02 33.02
N MET A 467 -5.16 -5.78 32.18
CA MET A 467 -5.92 -4.53 32.15
C MET A 467 -7.28 -4.68 32.82
N SER A 468 -7.82 -3.57 33.36
CA SER A 468 -9.19 -3.51 33.87
C SER A 468 -10.16 -2.94 32.84
N ILE A 469 -11.33 -3.54 32.66
CA ILE A 469 -12.41 -2.98 31.84
C ILE A 469 -13.22 -2.01 32.70
N ILE A 470 -13.25 -0.74 32.31
CA ILE A 470 -13.94 0.34 33.01
C ILE A 470 -15.13 0.77 32.16
N HIS A 471 -16.33 0.51 32.67
CA HIS A 471 -17.58 0.93 32.04
C HIS A 471 -17.78 2.42 32.27
N THR A 472 -18.00 3.17 31.19
CA THR A 472 -18.13 4.63 31.21
C THR A 472 -19.36 5.09 30.46
N ASN A 473 -19.76 6.35 30.68
CA ASN A 473 -20.71 7.04 29.83
C ASN A 473 -19.98 8.25 29.23
N LEU A 474 -19.40 8.04 28.05
CA LEU A 474 -18.54 9.04 27.40
C LEU A 474 -19.38 10.25 26.97
N SER A 475 -20.57 10.02 26.46
CA SER A 475 -21.50 11.04 25.98
C SER A 475 -21.92 11.99 27.10
N ALA A 476 -22.32 11.48 28.27
CA ALA A 476 -22.65 12.32 29.43
C ALA A 476 -21.44 13.12 29.92
N THR A 477 -20.24 12.53 29.85
CA THR A 477 -18.98 13.18 30.21
C THR A 477 -18.65 14.33 29.26
N LEU A 478 -18.78 14.11 27.95
CA LEU A 478 -18.52 15.12 26.91
C LEU A 478 -19.54 16.27 26.92
N ILE A 479 -20.83 15.98 27.10
CA ILE A 479 -21.88 17.02 27.18
C ILE A 479 -21.63 17.97 28.35
N LYS A 480 -21.14 17.45 29.49
CA LYS A 480 -20.90 18.24 30.71
C LYS A 480 -19.48 18.80 30.79
N ALA A 481 -18.67 18.61 29.75
CA ALA A 481 -17.26 18.96 29.76
C ALA A 481 -17.06 20.49 29.83
N PRO A 482 -16.36 21.02 30.84
CA PRO A 482 -16.12 22.46 30.99
C PRO A 482 -14.94 22.92 30.11
N ILE A 483 -15.01 22.71 28.80
CA ILE A 483 -13.92 23.02 27.85
C ILE A 483 -13.89 24.52 27.54
N PHE A 484 -15.07 25.14 27.40
CA PHE A 484 -15.21 26.56 27.14
C PHE A 484 -15.82 27.24 28.37
N SER A 485 -15.23 28.35 28.81
CA SER A 485 -15.75 29.12 29.95
C SER A 485 -16.95 30.00 29.59
N ASP A 486 -17.13 30.28 28.30
CA ASP A 486 -18.09 31.22 27.73
C ASP A 486 -19.19 30.54 26.90
N LYS A 487 -19.12 29.22 26.68
CA LYS A 487 -20.10 28.45 25.90
C LYS A 487 -20.74 27.37 26.76
N HIS A 488 -22.07 27.24 26.68
CA HIS A 488 -22.81 26.21 27.40
C HIS A 488 -22.86 24.86 26.62
N ASP A 489 -22.76 24.90 25.29
CA ASP A 489 -22.84 23.72 24.42
C ASP A 489 -21.45 23.33 23.87
N THR A 490 -20.65 22.71 24.74
CA THR A 490 -19.25 22.36 24.45
C THR A 490 -19.08 21.45 23.23
N LEU A 491 -19.86 20.37 23.15
CA LEU A 491 -19.72 19.37 22.09
C LEU A 491 -20.11 19.94 20.73
N ASP A 492 -21.21 20.68 20.65
CA ASP A 492 -21.67 21.33 19.41
C ASP A 492 -20.68 22.37 18.92
N SER A 493 -20.03 23.08 19.85
CA SER A 493 -18.97 24.04 19.51
C SER A 493 -17.76 23.35 18.87
N LEU A 494 -17.34 22.19 19.40
CA LEU A 494 -16.25 21.40 18.82
C LEU A 494 -16.62 20.80 17.46
N LEU A 495 -17.84 20.27 17.30
CA LEU A 495 -18.33 19.77 16.02
C LEU A 495 -18.38 20.87 14.96
N THR A 496 -18.81 22.08 15.35
CA THR A 496 -18.81 23.26 14.48
C THR A 496 -17.39 23.67 14.10
N ALA A 497 -16.44 23.62 15.03
CA ALA A 497 -15.03 23.88 14.75
C ALA A 497 -14.47 22.88 13.74
N THR A 498 -14.65 21.57 13.94
CA THR A 498 -14.23 20.53 12.99
C THR A 498 -14.84 20.71 11.60
N ALA A 499 -16.12 21.10 11.53
CA ALA A 499 -16.77 21.42 10.27
C ALA A 499 -16.12 22.64 9.58
N ALA A 500 -15.85 23.72 10.32
CA ALA A 500 -15.18 24.90 9.79
C ALA A 500 -13.76 24.59 9.27
N LEU A 501 -12.99 23.77 10.00
CA LEU A 501 -11.68 23.29 9.57
C LEU A 501 -11.78 22.55 8.23
N THR A 502 -12.72 21.61 8.13
CA THR A 502 -12.88 20.78 6.92
C THR A 502 -13.36 21.60 5.72
N TYR A 503 -14.41 22.40 5.88
CA TYR A 503 -15.00 23.15 4.76
C TYR A 503 -14.08 24.27 4.27
N TRP A 504 -13.37 24.96 5.16
CA TRP A 504 -12.42 25.99 4.74
C TRP A 504 -11.21 25.38 4.01
N SER A 505 -10.55 24.37 4.59
CA SER A 505 -9.40 23.72 3.96
C SER A 505 -9.74 23.14 2.59
N SER A 506 -10.84 22.38 2.48
CA SER A 506 -11.26 21.78 1.21
C SER A 506 -11.68 22.83 0.17
N HIS A 507 -12.31 23.94 0.60
CA HIS A 507 -12.66 25.02 -0.31
C HIS A 507 -11.41 25.67 -0.91
N VAL A 508 -10.44 26.05 -0.07
CA VAL A 508 -9.20 26.70 -0.51
C VAL A 508 -8.31 25.75 -1.32
N ALA A 509 -8.19 24.49 -0.90
CA ALA A 509 -7.29 23.52 -1.54
C ALA A 509 -7.85 22.95 -2.85
N VAL A 510 -9.18 22.84 -2.97
CA VAL A 510 -9.82 22.09 -4.07
C VAL A 510 -10.88 22.91 -4.78
N ALA A 511 -11.93 23.34 -4.05
CA ALA A 511 -13.14 23.86 -4.69
C ALA A 511 -12.87 25.15 -5.49
N ASP A 512 -12.22 26.14 -4.87
CA ASP A 512 -11.96 27.44 -5.50
C ASP A 512 -10.99 27.33 -6.69
N PRO A 513 -9.83 26.65 -6.59
CA PRO A 513 -8.96 26.42 -7.74
C PRO A 513 -9.66 25.68 -8.88
N LEU A 514 -10.42 24.63 -8.56
CA LEU A 514 -11.11 23.83 -9.58
C LEU A 514 -12.22 24.62 -10.26
N MET A 515 -13.12 25.24 -9.51
CA MET A 515 -14.23 26.01 -10.08
C MET A 515 -13.71 27.19 -10.92
N THR A 516 -12.70 27.91 -10.42
CA THR A 516 -12.12 29.06 -11.12
C THR A 516 -11.50 28.66 -12.46
N GLU A 517 -10.59 27.67 -12.45
CA GLU A 517 -9.91 27.25 -13.67
C GLU A 517 -10.85 26.53 -14.64
N TRP A 518 -11.82 25.77 -14.13
CA TRP A 518 -12.83 25.12 -14.95
C TRP A 518 -13.75 26.13 -15.64
N ALA A 519 -14.25 27.12 -14.90
CA ALA A 519 -15.05 28.21 -15.46
C ALA A 519 -14.28 28.96 -16.55
N ARG A 520 -12.99 29.23 -16.33
CA ARG A 520 -12.11 29.87 -17.31
C ARG A 520 -11.98 29.05 -18.61
N ARG A 521 -11.88 27.72 -18.52
CA ARG A 521 -11.74 26.83 -19.68
C ARG A 521 -13.04 26.51 -20.39
N TYR A 522 -14.16 26.54 -19.66
CA TYR A 522 -15.44 25.98 -20.11
C TYR A 522 -16.59 26.97 -20.05
N GLU A 523 -16.34 28.24 -20.37
CA GLU A 523 -17.36 29.29 -20.55
C GLU A 523 -18.23 29.54 -19.29
N GLY A 524 -17.60 29.57 -18.12
CA GLY A 524 -18.30 29.84 -16.85
C GLY A 524 -19.07 28.63 -16.29
N ARG A 525 -18.93 27.44 -16.88
CA ARG A 525 -19.60 26.23 -16.37
C ARG A 525 -19.05 25.76 -15.03
N PHE A 526 -19.89 25.05 -14.28
CA PHE A 526 -19.51 24.35 -13.06
C PHE A 526 -18.83 23.00 -13.38
N PRO A 527 -17.78 22.58 -12.63
CA PRO A 527 -17.07 21.32 -12.89
C PRO A 527 -17.94 20.07 -12.63
N PRO A 528 -17.72 18.97 -13.37
CA PRO A 528 -18.35 17.70 -13.06
C PRO A 528 -17.72 17.12 -11.79
N VAL A 529 -18.53 17.02 -10.73
CA VAL A 529 -18.15 16.46 -9.43
C VAL A 529 -19.28 15.63 -8.86
N ASP A 530 -18.94 14.77 -7.90
CA ASP A 530 -19.89 13.91 -7.19
C ASP A 530 -21.02 14.74 -6.53
N PRO A 531 -22.22 14.17 -6.32
CA PRO A 531 -23.38 14.90 -5.80
C PRO A 531 -23.13 15.61 -4.47
N LEU A 532 -22.30 15.03 -3.59
CA LEU A 532 -21.90 15.63 -2.32
C LEU A 532 -21.24 17.00 -2.55
N TRP A 533 -20.18 17.04 -3.35
CA TRP A 533 -19.42 18.26 -3.62
C TRP A 533 -20.23 19.30 -4.38
N ARG A 534 -21.07 18.86 -5.33
CA ARG A 534 -21.96 19.78 -6.03
C ARG A 534 -22.89 20.52 -5.06
N LYS A 535 -23.47 19.80 -4.10
CA LYS A 535 -24.32 20.41 -3.07
C LYS A 535 -23.51 21.34 -2.16
N GLU A 536 -22.39 20.85 -1.62
CA GLU A 536 -21.58 21.62 -0.66
C GLU A 536 -21.03 22.91 -1.27
N TRP A 537 -20.43 22.85 -2.47
CA TRP A 537 -19.77 24.00 -3.08
C TRP A 537 -20.76 25.05 -3.59
N THR A 538 -21.93 24.64 -4.07
CA THR A 538 -22.97 25.60 -4.50
C THR A 538 -23.66 26.30 -3.33
N GLN A 539 -23.57 25.73 -2.13
CA GLN A 539 -24.14 26.29 -0.89
C GLN A 539 -23.08 26.93 0.00
N PHE A 540 -21.81 26.96 -0.43
CA PHE A 540 -20.71 27.46 0.38
C PHE A 540 -20.89 28.96 0.67
N ASN A 541 -20.78 29.32 1.95
CA ASN A 541 -20.94 30.70 2.41
C ASN A 541 -19.65 31.23 3.06
N ALA A 542 -18.87 31.98 2.29
CA ALA A 542 -17.62 32.59 2.73
C ALA A 542 -17.78 33.64 3.85
N SER A 543 -18.99 34.15 4.11
CA SER A 543 -19.21 35.07 5.23
C SER A 543 -19.11 34.38 6.60
N GLY A 544 -19.44 33.10 6.68
CA GLY A 544 -19.39 32.30 7.91
C GLY A 544 -18.19 31.35 7.98
N ILE A 545 -17.73 30.83 6.85
CA ILE A 545 -16.58 29.91 6.77
C ILE A 545 -15.46 30.63 6.02
N ASN A 546 -14.50 31.16 6.78
CA ASN A 546 -13.37 31.96 6.30
C ASN A 546 -12.11 31.71 7.16
N GLN A 547 -11.00 32.36 6.79
CA GLN A 547 -9.73 32.20 7.49
C GLN A 547 -9.82 32.52 8.99
N ALA A 548 -10.54 33.58 9.38
CA ALA A 548 -10.68 33.92 10.80
C ALA A 548 -11.48 32.85 11.58
N ALA A 549 -12.52 32.30 10.96
CA ALA A 549 -13.27 31.18 11.54
C ALA A 549 -12.40 29.91 11.65
N TYR A 550 -11.56 29.64 10.65
CA TYR A 550 -10.59 28.54 10.68
C TYR A 550 -9.57 28.70 11.82
N ASP A 551 -8.98 29.89 11.97
CA ASP A 551 -8.00 30.18 13.01
C ASP A 551 -8.63 30.05 14.42
N GLN A 552 -9.89 30.48 14.58
CA GLN A 552 -10.64 30.28 15.82
C GLN A 552 -10.94 28.79 16.06
N ALA A 553 -11.30 28.04 15.03
CA ALA A 553 -11.59 26.62 15.12
C ALA A 553 -10.36 25.80 15.56
N LEU A 554 -9.16 26.18 15.10
CA LEU A 554 -7.90 25.59 15.59
C LEU A 554 -7.72 25.77 17.10
N GLN A 555 -8.00 26.97 17.62
CA GLN A 555 -7.89 27.25 19.04
C GLN A 555 -8.92 26.49 19.87
N ASP A 556 -10.16 26.39 19.36
CA ASP A 556 -11.23 25.67 20.03
C ASP A 556 -10.96 24.16 20.05
N LYS A 557 -10.44 23.62 18.95
CA LYS A 557 -9.97 22.23 18.88
C LYS A 557 -8.86 21.95 19.90
N ARG A 558 -7.85 22.82 20.00
CA ARG A 558 -6.75 22.65 20.98
C ARG A 558 -7.29 22.51 22.41
N LYS A 559 -8.22 23.37 22.82
CA LYS A 559 -8.87 23.27 24.14
C LYS A 559 -9.58 21.92 24.33
N GLY A 560 -10.23 21.43 23.26
CA GLY A 560 -10.88 20.13 23.23
C GLY A 560 -9.90 18.98 23.45
N VAL A 561 -8.81 18.95 22.68
CA VAL A 561 -7.74 17.94 22.78
C VAL A 561 -7.09 17.98 24.16
N ASP A 562 -6.65 19.15 24.63
CA ASP A 562 -6.01 19.32 25.95
C ASP A 562 -6.91 18.79 27.08
N TRP A 563 -8.22 19.06 26.99
CA TRP A 563 -9.18 18.55 27.96
C TRP A 563 -9.35 17.03 27.85
N PHE A 564 -9.44 16.48 26.63
CA PHE A 564 -9.68 15.06 26.41
C PHE A 564 -8.49 14.20 26.84
N GLU A 565 -7.27 14.60 26.47
CA GLU A 565 -6.04 13.97 26.92
C GLU A 565 -5.94 14.02 28.44
N LYS A 566 -6.23 15.17 29.07
CA LYS A 566 -6.15 15.28 30.53
C LYS A 566 -7.18 14.45 31.29
N ASN A 567 -8.42 14.34 30.78
CA ASN A 567 -9.55 13.84 31.57
C ASN A 567 -10.06 12.45 31.13
N ILE A 568 -9.73 12.00 29.91
CA ILE A 568 -10.22 10.73 29.34
C ILE A 568 -9.07 9.78 29.02
N LEU A 569 -8.08 10.25 28.25
CA LEU A 569 -6.94 9.44 27.79
C LEU A 569 -5.61 9.94 28.36
N SER A 570 -5.52 10.10 29.69
CA SER A 570 -4.34 10.66 30.37
C SER A 570 -3.07 9.87 30.12
N GLU A 571 -1.99 10.58 29.79
CA GLU A 571 -0.64 10.03 29.78
C GLU A 571 -0.09 9.88 31.21
N THR A 572 0.90 9.00 31.35
CA THR A 572 1.69 8.82 32.57
C THR A 572 3.17 8.87 32.20
N PRO A 573 4.10 9.03 33.16
CA PRO A 573 5.53 8.93 32.85
C PRO A 573 5.95 7.58 32.23
N GLN A 574 5.11 6.55 32.32
CA GLN A 574 5.39 5.21 31.82
C GLN A 574 4.69 4.89 30.48
N SER A 575 3.51 5.47 30.21
CA SER A 575 2.68 5.16 29.02
C SER A 575 2.13 6.42 28.38
N CYS A 576 2.10 6.46 27.05
CA CYS A 576 1.48 7.54 26.26
C CYS A 576 -0.04 7.64 26.43
N SER A 577 -0.67 6.61 26.97
CA SER A 577 -2.01 6.70 27.55
C SER A 577 -2.20 5.60 28.58
N GLU A 578 -2.85 5.93 29.70
CA GLU A 578 -3.24 4.97 30.73
C GLU A 578 -4.39 4.04 30.25
N SER A 579 -5.12 4.48 29.22
CA SER A 579 -6.38 3.91 28.75
C SER A 579 -6.39 3.53 27.28
N LEU A 580 -7.10 2.45 26.92
CA LEU A 580 -7.63 2.21 25.57
C LEU A 580 -9.12 2.53 25.54
N LEU A 581 -9.55 3.40 24.63
CA LEU A 581 -10.98 3.64 24.39
C LEU A 581 -11.48 2.74 23.25
N ILE A 582 -12.51 1.93 23.53
CA ILE A 582 -13.10 1.01 22.55
C ILE A 582 -14.43 1.56 22.05
N CYS A 583 -14.64 1.56 20.73
CA CYS A 583 -15.91 1.91 20.12
C CYS A 583 -16.07 1.24 18.74
N ASP A 584 -17.32 1.10 18.28
CA ASP A 584 -17.63 0.62 16.93
C ASP A 584 -17.50 1.74 15.92
N ILE A 585 -16.80 1.50 14.80
CA ILE A 585 -16.61 2.50 13.72
C ILE A 585 -17.89 2.76 12.89
N GLY A 586 -19.04 2.29 13.38
CA GLY A 586 -20.37 2.50 12.81
C GLY A 586 -20.78 1.42 11.82
N THR A 587 -20.38 0.16 12.09
CA THR A 587 -20.80 -1.02 11.30
C THR A 587 -21.91 -1.82 11.99
N GLY A 588 -22.02 -1.72 13.31
CA GLY A 588 -22.95 -2.50 14.12
C GLY A 588 -22.81 -4.02 13.99
N GLY A 589 -21.75 -4.51 13.34
CA GLY A 589 -21.58 -5.92 12.98
C GLY A 589 -22.55 -6.44 11.91
N LEU A 590 -23.22 -5.57 11.16
CA LEU A 590 -24.08 -5.94 10.02
C LEU A 590 -23.37 -5.63 8.69
N PRO A 591 -23.66 -6.37 7.60
CA PRO A 591 -23.11 -6.07 6.30
C PRO A 591 -23.66 -4.73 5.76
N SER A 592 -22.81 -4.02 5.02
CA SER A 592 -23.18 -2.87 4.21
C SER A 592 -22.89 -3.15 2.75
N PHE A 593 -23.89 -2.95 1.90
CA PHE A 593 -23.84 -3.28 0.50
C PHE A 593 -23.52 -2.06 -0.36
N ARG A 594 -22.88 -2.31 -1.51
CA ARG A 594 -22.59 -1.29 -2.51
C ARG A 594 -23.82 -0.78 -3.25
N GLU A 595 -24.94 -1.48 -3.16
CA GLU A 595 -26.22 -1.09 -3.74
C GLU A 595 -27.11 -0.50 -2.66
N LYS A 596 -27.63 0.71 -2.91
CA LYS A 596 -28.36 1.47 -1.89
C LYS A 596 -29.52 0.69 -1.28
N ALA A 597 -30.38 0.11 -2.13
CA ALA A 597 -31.61 -0.57 -1.72
C ALA A 597 -31.36 -1.80 -0.83
N LEU A 598 -30.20 -2.47 -0.97
CA LEU A 598 -29.87 -3.65 -0.17
C LEU A 598 -29.58 -3.31 1.30
N ASN A 599 -29.38 -2.03 1.63
CA ASN A 599 -29.10 -1.57 2.99
C ASN A 599 -30.35 -1.20 3.80
N GLU A 600 -31.54 -1.22 3.18
CA GLU A 600 -32.79 -0.83 3.84
C GLU A 600 -33.45 -1.97 4.64
N GLY A 601 -32.95 -3.20 4.48
CA GLY A 601 -33.46 -4.39 5.17
C GLY A 601 -32.91 -4.58 6.58
N PRO A 602 -33.56 -5.42 7.41
CA PRO A 602 -33.18 -5.64 8.82
C PRO A 602 -31.84 -6.38 9.01
N ASN A 603 -31.33 -7.03 7.96
CA ASN A 603 -30.08 -7.81 8.00
C ASN A 603 -28.91 -7.05 7.35
N ALA A 604 -29.06 -5.75 7.12
CA ALA A 604 -28.06 -4.88 6.54
C ALA A 604 -28.05 -3.55 7.29
N THR A 605 -27.03 -2.74 7.08
CA THR A 605 -27.01 -1.38 7.61
C THR A 605 -26.33 -0.42 6.65
N PHE A 606 -26.78 0.83 6.66
CA PHE A 606 -25.94 1.91 6.17
C PHE A 606 -24.74 2.10 7.10
N LEU A 607 -23.61 2.48 6.51
CA LEU A 607 -22.41 2.82 7.26
C LEU A 607 -22.60 4.11 8.05
N GLY A 608 -21.94 4.20 9.21
CA GLY A 608 -21.95 5.43 10.02
C GLY A 608 -23.24 5.61 10.81
N ARG A 609 -23.98 4.53 11.07
CA ARG A 609 -25.11 4.56 12.00
C ARG A 609 -24.59 4.88 13.39
N MET A 610 -25.13 5.94 13.98
CA MET A 610 -24.87 6.34 15.35
C MET A 610 -25.82 5.57 16.29
N PRO A 611 -25.34 5.04 17.42
CA PRO A 611 -26.20 4.49 18.46
C PRO A 611 -27.18 5.56 18.98
N ASP A 612 -28.44 5.17 19.26
CA ASP A 612 -29.53 6.10 19.58
C ASP A 612 -29.25 6.99 20.81
N TRP A 613 -28.41 6.52 21.74
CA TRP A 613 -28.10 7.20 23.01
C TRP A 613 -26.71 7.83 23.06
N ALA A 614 -25.91 7.68 22.00
CA ALA A 614 -24.62 8.33 21.91
C ALA A 614 -24.81 9.81 21.58
N ALA A 615 -23.98 10.68 22.15
CA ALA A 615 -23.91 12.11 21.79
C ALA A 615 -22.88 12.37 20.68
N ILE A 616 -21.92 11.44 20.50
CA ILE A 616 -20.90 11.50 19.46
C ILE A 616 -20.72 10.10 18.86
N PRO A 617 -20.62 9.95 17.52
CA PRO A 617 -20.25 8.67 16.94
C PRO A 617 -18.74 8.41 17.12
N CYS A 618 -18.34 7.15 17.27
CA CYS A 618 -16.92 6.74 17.37
C CYS A 618 -16.03 7.37 16.29
N SER A 619 -16.57 7.54 15.08
CA SER A 619 -15.89 8.17 13.95
C SER A 619 -15.43 9.60 14.22
N MET A 620 -16.12 10.35 15.09
CA MET A 620 -15.85 11.76 15.36
C MET A 620 -14.96 11.98 16.59
N ILE A 621 -14.65 10.94 17.36
CA ILE A 621 -13.76 11.06 18.53
C ILE A 621 -12.36 11.48 18.09
N CYS A 622 -11.72 10.74 17.17
CA CYS A 622 -10.37 11.07 16.72
C CYS A 622 -10.28 12.41 15.95
N PRO A 623 -11.20 12.78 15.03
CA PRO A 623 -11.16 14.09 14.38
C PRO A 623 -11.09 15.26 15.36
N ILE A 624 -11.95 15.21 16.40
CA ILE A 624 -12.06 16.26 17.39
C ILE A 624 -10.90 16.23 18.39
N PHE A 625 -10.49 15.04 18.84
CA PHE A 625 -9.64 14.87 20.03
C PHE A 625 -8.29 14.15 19.80
N GLY A 626 -8.07 13.53 18.64
CA GLY A 626 -6.97 12.58 18.40
C GLY A 626 -5.83 13.10 17.54
#